data_AF-A0A657AHC6-F1
#
_entry.id   AF-A0A657AHC6-F1
#
_cell.length_a   1.000
_cell.length_b   1.000
_cell.length_c   1.000
_cell.angle_alpha   90.00
_cell.angle_beta   90.00
_cell.angle_gamma   90.00
#
_symmetry.space_group_name_H-M   'P 1'
#
loop_
_entity.id
_entity.type
_entity.pdbx_description
1 polymer ?
#
loop_
_entity_poly.entity_id
_entity_poly.type
_entity_poly.pdbx_seq_one_letter_code
_entity_poly.pdbx_strand_id
1 'polypeptide(L)'
;MSAANLVKGLMTRKILFGATVTAALFFMLVGVIFWGGFNTAMEQTNTLEFCISCHEMEDNVYKEYQSTIHYTNRSGVRASCSDCHVPDPWVHKVVRKIKASNELWHKALGSIDTPEKFDAKRFTMAKKVWGEMKATDSRECRNCHDFETMLPENQKPRARKQHLNAMTAGNTCIDCHKGIAHKPVHDELTDEEIDELTTPDPEIAIGIPAHWQEFLDKEAAAKAEKKRLAEEAAKKAAEQAAKAAEEAKIAAALAAEKAKKEAANKPKKTEAKKAPAKKTAAKSSINWAAVPAREIGVFYPGQASMEWVLGRKHGGKRSFTKGDRCMDCHEEEIADIGQKIVTGEKLEDQVIPGKRGSIPVAVKAAHDSKSLYMQFTWEDTEHQPVPFAEGGKMDAMNQMKLAFMLATDEVEYADRAGCWGTCHADADDMPFAPEGQSVTKYLKESRTKIELKGRNKKPLGGWDKRKEDAEIKAEFDAQHFMDIVRYKSGDKSIEYGSILADRLMNEGVISEAIANKVGNKWVVEIKRPLVADGDGNISLDTAQSYNFGFAIHDDYSNGRFHHVSLGYKLGFDNADVEINAVKQ
;
A
#
# COMPACT_ATOMS: atom_id res chain seq x y z
N MET A 1 50.47 75.38 -3.23
CA MET A 1 51.08 74.04 -3.07
C MET A 1 50.81 73.24 -4.34
N SER A 2 51.80 72.54 -4.88
CA SER A 2 51.58 71.61 -6.01
C SER A 2 50.57 70.54 -5.63
N ALA A 3 49.75 70.07 -6.58
CA ALA A 3 48.83 68.95 -6.38
C ALA A 3 49.53 67.73 -5.76
N ALA A 4 50.81 67.51 -6.09
CA ALA A 4 51.65 66.46 -5.51
C ALA A 4 51.86 66.62 -3.99
N ASN A 5 52.00 67.86 -3.50
CA ASN A 5 52.17 68.12 -2.06
C ASN A 5 50.85 67.97 -1.30
N LEU A 6 49.72 68.27 -1.95
CA LEU A 6 48.39 68.08 -1.40
C LEU A 6 48.06 66.59 -1.24
N VAL A 7 48.38 65.78 -2.25
CA VAL A 7 48.26 64.31 -2.21
C VAL A 7 49.18 63.70 -1.15
N LYS A 8 50.44 64.17 -1.07
CA LYS A 8 51.41 63.68 -0.07
C LYS A 8 50.99 64.00 1.37
N GLY A 9 50.40 65.17 1.61
CA GLY A 9 49.84 65.56 2.92
C GLY A 9 48.55 64.82 3.28
N LEU A 10 47.74 64.43 2.29
CA LEU A 10 46.53 63.64 2.50
C LEU A 10 46.85 62.17 2.80
N MET A 11 47.84 61.59 2.09
CA MET A 11 48.31 60.21 2.27
C MET A 11 49.00 59.96 3.62
N THR A 12 49.73 60.95 4.14
CA THR A 12 50.41 60.87 5.45
C THR A 12 49.55 61.33 6.63
N ARG A 13 48.32 61.80 6.36
CA ARG A 13 47.38 62.22 7.39
C ARG A 13 46.99 61.00 8.23
N LYS A 14 47.25 61.08 9.54
CA LYS A 14 46.80 60.05 10.49
C LYS A 14 45.29 60.17 10.64
N ILE A 15 44.58 59.06 10.48
CA ILE A 15 43.14 58.95 10.71
C ILE A 15 42.93 58.55 12.19
N LEU A 16 41.92 57.74 12.52
CA LEU A 16 41.71 57.20 13.86
C LEU A 16 42.80 56.17 14.22
N PHE A 17 43.19 56.13 15.49
CA PHE A 17 44.20 55.23 16.06
C PHE A 17 45.62 55.31 15.45
N GLY A 18 45.96 56.41 14.78
CA GLY A 18 47.34 56.68 14.32
C GLY A 18 47.74 56.02 13.00
N ALA A 19 46.84 55.28 12.36
CA ALA A 19 47.05 54.73 11.01
C ALA A 19 47.01 55.85 9.95
N THR A 20 47.92 55.81 8.97
CA THR A 20 47.91 56.72 7.82
C THR A 20 46.87 56.27 6.79
N VAL A 21 46.38 57.20 5.95
CA VAL A 21 45.50 56.86 4.81
C VAL A 21 46.14 55.80 3.91
N THR A 22 47.45 55.87 3.68
CA THR A 22 48.18 54.84 2.92
C THR A 22 48.10 53.47 3.58
N ALA A 23 48.29 53.38 4.90
CA ALA A 23 48.20 52.10 5.62
C ALA A 23 46.78 51.54 5.59
N ALA A 24 45.76 52.38 5.76
CA ALA A 24 44.36 51.97 5.67
C ALA A 24 44.01 51.42 4.28
N LEU A 25 44.41 52.10 3.20
CA LEU A 25 44.19 51.64 1.83
C LEU A 25 44.96 50.35 1.52
N PHE A 26 46.18 50.20 2.04
CA PHE A 26 46.96 48.97 1.90
C PHE A 26 46.26 47.78 2.57
N PHE A 27 45.86 47.89 3.83
CA PHE A 27 45.17 46.81 4.54
C PHE A 27 43.80 46.50 3.94
N MET A 28 43.08 47.51 3.42
CA MET A 28 41.85 47.30 2.67
C MET A 28 42.10 46.48 1.39
N LEU A 29 43.12 46.84 0.60
CA LEU A 29 43.49 46.10 -0.61
C LEU A 29 43.87 44.65 -0.28
N VAL A 30 44.72 44.45 0.74
CA VAL A 30 45.11 43.13 1.22
C VAL A 30 43.88 42.33 1.68
N GLY A 31 42.96 42.97 2.41
CA GLY A 31 41.71 42.37 2.86
C GLY A 31 40.82 41.91 1.71
N VAL A 32 40.66 42.74 0.67
CA VAL A 32 39.88 42.38 -0.54
C VAL A 32 40.52 41.22 -1.29
N ILE A 33 41.85 41.24 -1.48
CA ILE A 33 42.58 40.15 -2.15
C ILE A 33 42.44 38.86 -1.36
N PHE A 34 42.63 38.91 -0.03
CA PHE A 34 42.51 37.73 0.81
C PHE A 34 41.08 37.18 0.84
N TRP A 35 40.08 38.05 0.99
CA TRP A 35 38.67 37.66 0.96
C TRP A 35 38.27 37.05 -0.38
N GLY A 36 38.65 37.69 -1.49
CA GLY A 36 38.38 37.21 -2.85
C GLY A 36 39.08 35.89 -3.13
N GLY A 37 40.36 35.79 -2.77
CA GLY A 37 41.15 34.56 -2.91
C GLY A 37 40.61 33.41 -2.09
N PHE A 38 40.24 33.66 -0.83
CA PHE A 38 39.63 32.66 0.05
C PHE A 38 38.31 32.13 -0.49
N ASN A 39 37.38 33.00 -0.89
CA ASN A 39 36.09 32.57 -1.44
C ASN A 39 36.25 31.85 -2.78
N THR A 40 37.19 32.29 -3.62
CA THR A 40 37.51 31.58 -4.86
C THR A 40 38.02 30.17 -4.59
N ALA A 41 38.95 29.99 -3.64
CA ALA A 41 39.46 28.68 -3.25
C ALA A 41 38.35 27.78 -2.63
N MET A 42 37.49 28.37 -1.81
CA MET A 42 36.32 27.68 -1.24
C MET A 42 35.39 27.15 -2.33
N GLU A 43 35.15 27.93 -3.38
CA GLU A 43 34.28 27.54 -4.49
C GLU A 43 34.94 26.51 -5.41
N GLN A 44 36.23 26.69 -5.74
CA GLN A 44 36.98 25.69 -6.50
C GLN A 44 36.98 24.32 -5.81
N THR A 45 37.07 24.29 -4.49
CA THR A 45 37.00 23.06 -3.69
C THR A 45 35.58 22.50 -3.49
N ASN A 46 34.56 23.07 -4.16
CA ASN A 46 33.21 22.52 -4.28
C ASN A 46 32.90 22.02 -5.70
N THR A 47 33.82 22.17 -6.65
CA THR A 47 33.63 21.71 -8.02
C THR A 47 33.67 20.19 -8.11
N LEU A 48 32.98 19.64 -9.12
CA LEU A 48 33.00 18.20 -9.39
C LEU A 48 34.44 17.73 -9.68
N GLU A 49 35.17 18.50 -10.48
CA GLU A 49 36.55 18.25 -10.88
C GLU A 49 37.48 18.15 -9.66
N PHE A 50 37.29 19.01 -8.66
CA PHE A 50 38.04 18.91 -7.41
C PHE A 50 37.65 17.65 -6.63
N CYS A 51 36.35 17.36 -6.47
CA CYS A 51 35.90 16.19 -5.72
C CYS A 51 36.41 14.87 -6.31
N ILE A 52 36.48 14.76 -7.63
CA ILE A 52 36.98 13.57 -8.33
C ILE A 52 38.50 13.61 -8.59
N SER A 53 39.22 14.64 -8.12
CA SER A 53 40.68 14.68 -8.26
C SER A 53 41.39 13.61 -7.41
N CYS A 54 40.70 13.04 -6.43
CA CYS A 54 41.14 11.84 -5.71
C CYS A 54 40.58 10.58 -6.38
N HIS A 55 41.46 9.62 -6.66
CA HIS A 55 41.09 8.35 -7.30
C HIS A 55 40.04 7.55 -6.48
N GLU A 56 40.02 7.67 -5.16
CA GLU A 56 39.00 7.02 -4.32
C GLU A 56 37.59 7.51 -4.65
N MET A 57 37.44 8.77 -5.03
CA MET A 57 36.14 9.34 -5.41
C MET A 57 35.83 9.05 -6.88
N GLU A 58 36.82 9.17 -7.76
CA GLU A 58 36.67 8.93 -9.20
C GLU A 58 36.32 7.48 -9.55
N ASP A 59 36.99 6.52 -8.92
CA ASP A 59 36.85 5.09 -9.23
C ASP A 59 35.60 4.48 -8.60
N ASN A 60 35.09 5.06 -7.51
CA ASN A 60 33.96 4.53 -6.76
C ASN A 60 32.70 5.40 -6.94
N VAL A 61 32.50 6.38 -6.04
CA VAL A 61 31.22 7.12 -5.91
C VAL A 61 30.86 7.91 -7.16
N TYR A 62 31.84 8.39 -7.94
CA TYR A 62 31.58 9.10 -9.19
C TYR A 62 30.95 8.19 -10.25
N LYS A 63 31.48 6.96 -10.42
CA LYS A 63 30.90 5.97 -11.35
C LYS A 63 29.45 5.64 -11.00
N GLU A 64 29.16 5.53 -9.70
CA GLU A 64 27.81 5.27 -9.19
C GLU A 64 26.89 6.47 -9.48
N TYR A 65 27.34 7.68 -9.17
CA TYR A 65 26.60 8.92 -9.38
C TYR A 65 26.21 9.15 -10.85
N GLN A 66 27.07 8.78 -11.81
CA GLN A 66 26.80 8.92 -13.24
C GLN A 66 25.55 8.18 -13.72
N SER A 67 25.14 7.12 -13.01
CA SER A 67 23.94 6.34 -13.34
C SER A 67 22.63 6.95 -12.82
N THR A 68 22.70 8.09 -12.11
CA THR A 68 21.57 8.63 -11.35
C THR A 68 20.89 9.80 -12.04
N ILE A 69 19.66 10.11 -11.62
CA ILE A 69 18.94 11.32 -12.05
C ILE A 69 19.66 12.61 -11.63
N HIS A 70 20.50 12.58 -10.60
CA HIS A 70 21.26 13.75 -10.19
C HIS A 70 22.39 14.07 -11.16
N TYR A 71 22.84 13.11 -11.98
CA TYR A 71 23.82 13.33 -13.05
C TYR A 71 23.16 13.65 -14.41
N THR A 72 22.16 12.87 -14.81
CA THR A 72 21.46 13.03 -16.09
C THR A 72 19.96 13.09 -15.86
N ASN A 73 19.34 14.24 -16.15
CA ASN A 73 17.91 14.46 -15.95
C ASN A 73 17.27 15.30 -17.05
N ARG A 74 15.95 15.40 -16.97
CA ARG A 74 15.10 16.13 -17.91
C ARG A 74 15.19 17.66 -17.83
N SER A 75 15.66 18.23 -16.72
CA SER A 75 15.72 19.70 -16.55
C SER A 75 17.05 20.29 -17.05
N GLY A 76 18.09 19.47 -17.16
CA GLY A 76 19.45 19.92 -17.46
C GLY A 76 20.17 20.55 -16.25
N VAL A 77 19.50 20.67 -15.11
CA VAL A 77 20.10 21.17 -13.85
C VAL A 77 20.64 19.99 -13.08
N ARG A 78 21.96 19.99 -12.85
CA ARG A 78 22.68 18.90 -12.21
C ARG A 78 22.99 19.26 -10.76
N ALA A 79 22.70 18.35 -9.82
CA ALA A 79 23.21 18.44 -8.46
C ALA A 79 24.58 17.73 -8.42
N SER A 80 25.64 18.48 -8.17
CA SER A 80 27.02 18.02 -8.04
C SER A 80 27.29 17.38 -6.67
N CYS A 81 28.51 16.88 -6.45
CA CYS A 81 28.92 16.27 -5.17
C CYS A 81 28.72 17.22 -3.98
N SER A 82 29.08 18.50 -4.17
CA SER A 82 29.00 19.53 -3.12
C SER A 82 27.58 19.87 -2.73
N ASP A 83 26.63 19.86 -3.65
CA ASP A 83 25.22 20.18 -3.36
C ASP A 83 24.62 19.23 -2.31
N CYS A 84 25.11 17.99 -2.25
CA CYS A 84 24.68 16.97 -1.27
C CYS A 84 25.62 16.82 -0.06
N HIS A 85 26.92 17.01 -0.23
CA HIS A 85 27.94 16.72 0.81
C HIS A 85 28.53 17.95 1.49
N VAL A 86 28.29 19.14 0.96
CA VAL A 86 28.79 20.41 1.46
C VAL A 86 27.61 21.36 1.66
N PRO A 87 27.28 21.73 2.91
CA PRO A 87 26.17 22.64 3.18
C PRO A 87 26.34 23.96 2.43
N ASP A 88 25.28 24.47 1.84
CA ASP A 88 25.34 25.79 1.19
C ASP A 88 25.53 26.95 2.19
N PRO A 89 24.80 27.01 3.33
CA PRO A 89 24.96 28.11 4.28
C PRO A 89 26.38 28.21 4.82
N TRP A 90 26.95 29.41 4.77
CA TRP A 90 28.39 29.66 4.97
C TRP A 90 28.97 29.05 6.25
N VAL A 91 28.28 29.20 7.39
CA VAL A 91 28.76 28.66 8.67
C VAL A 91 28.88 27.14 8.63
N HIS A 92 27.86 26.46 8.10
CA HIS A 92 27.85 25.00 7.98
C HIS A 92 28.85 24.50 6.93
N LYS A 93 29.01 25.24 5.82
CA LYS A 93 30.02 25.01 4.78
C LYS A 93 31.43 24.99 5.38
N VAL A 94 31.77 25.99 6.18
CA VAL A 94 33.08 26.12 6.84
C VAL A 94 33.30 24.97 7.84
N VAL A 95 32.31 24.67 8.69
CA VAL A 95 32.40 23.54 9.63
C VAL A 95 32.63 22.21 8.90
N ARG A 96 31.91 21.95 7.80
CA ARG A 96 32.08 20.75 6.99
C ARG A 96 33.47 20.67 6.35
N LYS A 97 34.00 21.78 5.85
CA LYS A 97 35.35 21.83 5.28
C LYS A 97 36.45 21.65 6.33
N ILE A 98 36.25 22.15 7.56
CA ILE A 98 37.14 21.84 8.67
C ILE A 98 37.11 20.34 8.98
N LYS A 99 35.92 19.72 9.07
CA LYS A 99 35.78 18.26 9.23
C LYS A 99 36.44 17.49 8.08
N ALA A 100 36.34 18.00 6.85
CA ALA A 100 36.93 17.38 5.65
C ALA A 100 38.46 17.29 5.71
N SER A 101 39.13 18.10 6.52
CA SER A 101 40.59 17.98 6.71
C SER A 101 41.02 16.58 7.20
N ASN A 102 40.14 15.86 7.90
CA ASN A 102 40.38 14.47 8.31
C ASN A 102 40.39 13.49 7.11
N GLU A 103 39.73 13.83 5.99
CA GLU A 103 39.77 13.02 4.77
C GLU A 103 41.18 13.04 4.16
N LEU A 104 41.90 14.16 4.24
CA LEU A 104 43.30 14.26 3.81
C LEU A 104 44.22 13.39 4.68
N TRP A 105 43.96 13.32 5.99
CA TRP A 105 44.67 12.41 6.89
C TRP A 105 44.44 10.94 6.50
N HIS A 106 43.19 10.56 6.23
CA HIS A 106 42.85 9.20 5.81
C HIS A 106 43.33 8.84 4.40
N LYS A 107 43.45 9.84 3.51
CA LYS A 107 44.12 9.72 2.20
C LYS A 107 45.60 9.37 2.39
N ALA A 108 46.32 10.13 3.24
CA ALA A 108 47.72 9.85 3.54
C ALA A 108 47.94 8.46 4.16
N LEU A 109 46.99 7.98 4.97
CA LEU A 109 47.00 6.64 5.54
C LEU A 109 46.58 5.52 4.59
N GLY A 110 46.11 5.82 3.37
CA GLY A 110 45.59 4.79 2.45
C GLY A 110 44.39 4.03 3.01
N SER A 111 43.52 4.73 3.76
CA SER A 111 42.42 4.12 4.52
C SER A 111 41.30 3.54 3.66
N ILE A 112 41.14 4.04 2.43
CA ILE A 112 40.12 3.69 1.41
C ILE A 112 40.69 3.78 -0.02
N ASP A 113 42.01 3.64 -0.18
CA ASP A 113 42.75 3.88 -1.44
C ASP A 113 42.56 2.80 -2.52
N THR A 114 41.81 1.74 -2.24
CA THR A 114 41.38 0.75 -3.23
C THR A 114 39.87 0.55 -3.16
N PRO A 115 39.20 0.11 -4.24
CA PRO A 115 37.78 -0.19 -4.22
C PRO A 115 37.37 -1.17 -3.10
N GLU A 116 38.20 -2.18 -2.81
CA GLU A 116 37.94 -3.16 -1.75
C GLU A 116 37.97 -2.52 -0.36
N LYS A 117 38.95 -1.64 -0.11
CA LYS A 117 39.04 -0.90 1.16
C LYS A 117 37.91 0.12 1.30
N PHE A 118 37.52 0.77 0.19
CA PHE A 118 36.38 1.69 0.16
C PHE A 118 35.10 0.93 0.53
N ASP A 119 34.83 -0.19 -0.15
CA ASP A 119 33.65 -1.03 0.11
C ASP A 119 33.64 -1.59 1.53
N ALA A 120 34.79 -2.01 2.07
CA ALA A 120 34.91 -2.46 3.46
C ALA A 120 34.54 -1.38 4.49
N LYS A 121 34.64 -0.09 4.15
CA LYS A 121 34.25 1.04 5.02
C LYS A 121 32.95 1.71 4.59
N ARG A 122 32.35 1.32 3.47
CA ARG A 122 31.19 1.98 2.86
C ARG A 122 30.03 2.12 3.84
N PHE A 123 29.65 1.04 4.51
CA PHE A 123 28.56 1.06 5.48
C PHE A 123 28.84 2.02 6.65
N THR A 124 30.07 2.03 7.16
CA THR A 124 30.48 2.94 8.24
C THR A 124 30.41 4.40 7.80
N MET A 125 30.84 4.70 6.57
CA MET A 125 30.77 6.06 6.01
C MET A 125 29.32 6.48 5.74
N ALA A 126 28.51 5.58 5.18
CA ALA A 126 27.10 5.83 4.90
C ALA A 126 26.31 6.14 6.17
N LYS A 127 26.51 5.39 7.25
CA LYS A 127 25.89 5.67 8.56
C LYS A 127 26.19 7.07 9.07
N LYS A 128 27.44 7.54 8.93
CA LYS A 128 27.82 8.90 9.34
C LYS A 128 27.08 9.95 8.51
N VAL A 129 27.05 9.79 7.19
CA VAL A 129 26.35 10.72 6.30
C VAL A 129 24.85 10.74 6.57
N TRP A 130 24.22 9.57 6.77
CA TRP A 130 22.79 9.52 7.10
C TRP A 130 22.48 10.16 8.46
N GLY A 131 23.33 9.94 9.46
CA GLY A 131 23.20 10.59 10.76
C GLY A 131 23.34 12.10 10.67
N GLU A 132 24.30 12.60 9.88
CA GLU A 132 24.47 14.05 9.65
C GLU A 132 23.26 14.64 8.91
N MET A 133 22.78 13.99 7.83
CA MET A 133 21.58 14.42 7.10
C MET A 133 20.32 14.36 7.97
N LYS A 134 20.19 13.37 8.85
CA LYS A 134 19.06 13.30 9.80
C LYS A 134 19.10 14.47 10.79
N ALA A 135 20.28 14.75 11.35
CA ALA A 135 20.47 15.81 12.33
C ALA A 135 20.31 17.23 11.75
N THR A 136 20.40 17.40 10.43
CA THR A 136 20.24 18.70 9.75
C THR A 136 18.91 18.83 9.00
N ASP A 137 17.93 17.98 9.30
CA ASP A 137 16.65 17.90 8.56
C ASP A 137 16.85 17.79 7.03
N SER A 138 17.86 17.04 6.62
CA SER A 138 18.21 16.87 5.21
C SER A 138 18.35 18.21 4.45
N ARG A 139 18.88 19.25 5.12
CA ARG A 139 19.08 20.61 4.59
C ARG A 139 19.58 20.61 3.15
N GLU A 140 20.56 19.79 2.84
CA GLU A 140 21.17 19.68 1.52
C GLU A 140 20.18 19.15 0.46
N CYS A 141 19.30 18.20 0.83
CA CYS A 141 18.22 17.75 -0.04
C CYS A 141 17.20 18.87 -0.26
N ARG A 142 16.82 19.57 0.81
CA ARG A 142 15.76 20.60 0.81
C ARG A 142 16.09 21.84 -0.02
N ASN A 143 17.37 22.13 -0.24
CA ASN A 143 17.79 23.17 -1.19
C ASN A 143 17.16 23.03 -2.59
N CYS A 144 16.90 21.79 -3.01
CA CYS A 144 16.27 21.47 -4.30
C CYS A 144 14.91 20.75 -4.15
N HIS A 145 14.68 20.11 -3.00
CA HIS A 145 13.53 19.25 -2.72
C HIS A 145 12.84 19.69 -1.43
N ASP A 146 12.19 20.85 -1.45
CA ASP A 146 11.48 21.36 -0.27
C ASP A 146 9.98 21.01 -0.29
N PHE A 147 9.47 20.49 0.83
CA PHE A 147 8.06 20.15 0.98
C PHE A 147 7.11 21.33 0.70
N GLU A 148 7.51 22.56 1.05
CA GLU A 148 6.74 23.79 0.84
C GLU A 148 6.63 24.19 -0.64
N THR A 149 7.49 23.66 -1.51
CA THR A 149 7.54 24.05 -2.93
C THR A 149 7.33 22.88 -3.90
N MET A 150 7.34 21.64 -3.40
CA MET A 150 6.98 20.46 -4.19
C MET A 150 5.52 20.55 -4.65
N LEU A 151 5.27 20.25 -5.93
CA LEU A 151 3.94 20.17 -6.49
C LEU A 151 3.33 18.77 -6.25
N PRO A 152 2.19 18.64 -5.57
CA PRO A 152 1.53 17.34 -5.33
C PRO A 152 1.04 16.67 -6.62
N GLU A 153 0.68 17.43 -7.65
CA GLU A 153 0.17 16.94 -8.93
C GLU A 153 1.21 16.10 -9.68
N ASN A 154 2.49 16.44 -9.52
CA ASN A 154 3.61 15.78 -10.18
C ASN A 154 4.13 14.55 -9.43
N GLN A 155 3.45 14.16 -8.34
CA GLN A 155 3.82 13.02 -7.51
C GLN A 155 2.84 11.87 -7.72
N LYS A 156 3.38 10.65 -7.69
CA LYS A 156 2.54 9.44 -7.64
C LYS A 156 1.67 9.48 -6.37
N PRO A 157 0.40 9.01 -6.40
CA PRO A 157 -0.51 9.08 -5.25
C PRO A 157 0.09 8.57 -3.94
N ARG A 158 0.77 7.42 -3.97
CA ARG A 158 1.47 6.87 -2.81
C ARG A 158 2.57 7.79 -2.27
N ALA A 159 3.41 8.34 -3.15
CA ALA A 159 4.48 9.25 -2.74
C ALA A 159 3.92 10.55 -2.16
N ARG A 160 2.86 11.09 -2.78
CA ARG A 160 2.14 12.27 -2.29
C ARG A 160 1.62 12.08 -0.87
N LYS A 161 0.97 10.94 -0.59
CA LYS A 161 0.49 10.61 0.75
C LYS A 161 1.63 10.46 1.76
N GLN A 162 2.73 9.80 1.37
CA GLN A 162 3.91 9.68 2.24
C GLN A 162 4.56 11.04 2.54
N HIS A 163 4.65 11.94 1.55
CA HIS A 163 5.16 13.29 1.78
C HIS A 163 4.22 14.12 2.69
N LEU A 164 2.89 13.99 2.54
CA LEU A 164 1.92 14.60 3.45
C LEU A 164 2.11 14.12 4.90
N ASN A 165 2.28 12.81 5.09
CA ASN A 165 2.55 12.22 6.39
C ASN A 165 3.93 12.64 6.93
N ALA A 166 4.93 12.80 6.06
CA ALA A 166 6.27 13.24 6.44
C ALA A 166 6.28 14.69 6.91
N MET A 167 5.58 15.59 6.22
CA MET A 167 5.41 16.98 6.62
C MET A 167 4.78 17.11 8.00
N THR A 168 3.64 16.44 8.20
CA THR A 168 2.84 16.56 9.43
C THR A 168 3.46 15.80 10.61
N ALA A 169 4.28 14.79 10.37
CA ALA A 169 4.97 14.05 11.43
C ALA A 169 6.38 14.56 11.75
N GLY A 170 6.97 15.39 10.89
CA GLY A 170 8.36 15.84 11.04
C GLY A 170 9.40 14.79 10.63
N ASN A 171 9.17 14.15 9.47
CA ASN A 171 10.17 13.26 8.87
C ASN A 171 11.14 14.04 7.98
N THR A 172 12.38 13.54 7.92
CA THR A 172 13.43 14.06 7.03
C THR A 172 13.49 13.24 5.74
N CYS A 173 14.14 13.77 4.68
CA CYS A 173 14.26 13.07 3.40
C CYS A 173 14.97 11.71 3.56
N ILE A 174 16.00 11.64 4.41
CA ILE A 174 16.79 10.43 4.62
C ILE A 174 16.03 9.35 5.40
N ASP A 175 14.88 9.67 6.00
CA ASP A 175 14.02 8.69 6.67
C ASP A 175 13.50 7.62 5.69
N CYS A 176 13.36 8.00 4.42
CA CYS A 176 12.91 7.13 3.33
C CYS A 176 13.94 6.99 2.20
N HIS A 177 14.64 8.06 1.82
CA HIS A 177 15.52 8.08 0.64
C HIS A 177 16.99 7.82 0.98
N LYS A 178 17.32 6.60 1.41
CA LYS A 178 18.73 6.18 1.64
C LYS A 178 19.32 5.57 0.37
N GLY A 179 20.62 5.79 0.11
CA GLY A 179 21.30 5.20 -1.04
C GLY A 179 20.88 5.77 -2.40
N ILE A 180 20.59 7.07 -2.46
CA ILE A 180 20.04 7.74 -3.66
C ILE A 180 21.04 7.77 -4.83
N ALA A 181 22.29 8.15 -4.55
CA ALA A 181 23.30 8.41 -5.57
C ALA A 181 24.43 7.37 -5.61
N HIS A 182 24.51 6.52 -4.60
CA HIS A 182 25.60 5.60 -4.36
C HIS A 182 25.07 4.21 -4.04
N LYS A 183 25.89 3.18 -4.24
CA LYS A 183 25.57 1.78 -3.97
C LYS A 183 24.86 1.65 -2.61
N PRO A 184 23.61 1.15 -2.59
CA PRO A 184 22.81 1.13 -1.37
C PRO A 184 23.38 0.09 -0.38
N VAL A 185 23.59 0.53 0.85
CA VAL A 185 24.04 -0.31 1.98
C VAL A 185 23.10 -0.17 3.18
N HIS A 186 21.90 0.38 2.98
CA HIS A 186 20.94 0.57 4.07
C HIS A 186 20.37 -0.77 4.60
N ASP A 187 20.46 -1.84 3.81
CA ASP A 187 19.99 -3.18 4.19
C ASP A 187 20.90 -3.84 5.24
N GLU A 188 22.10 -3.29 5.44
CA GLU A 188 23.04 -3.69 6.49
C GLU A 188 22.70 -3.08 7.86
N LEU A 189 21.83 -2.06 7.91
CA LEU A 189 21.34 -1.52 9.19
C LEU A 189 20.54 -2.59 9.94
N THR A 190 20.72 -2.64 11.26
CA THR A 190 19.83 -3.42 12.11
C THR A 190 18.44 -2.77 12.14
N ASP A 191 17.42 -3.55 12.50
CA ASP A 191 16.06 -2.98 12.60
C ASP A 191 16.01 -1.87 13.65
N GLU A 192 16.74 -1.98 14.76
CA GLU A 192 16.90 -0.92 15.77
C GLU A 192 17.47 0.36 15.16
N GLU A 193 18.55 0.23 14.40
CA GLU A 193 19.19 1.39 13.77
C GLU A 193 18.28 2.06 12.75
N ILE A 194 17.49 1.29 11.99
CA ILE A 194 16.49 1.83 11.08
C ILE A 194 15.36 2.52 11.86
N ASP A 195 14.80 1.86 12.88
CA ASP A 195 13.71 2.38 13.68
C ASP A 195 14.14 3.72 14.34
N GLU A 196 15.36 3.79 14.91
CA GLU A 196 15.94 4.99 15.50
C GLU A 196 16.19 6.08 14.44
N LEU A 197 16.94 5.77 13.38
CA LEU A 197 17.31 6.74 12.33
C LEU A 197 16.08 7.38 11.67
N THR A 198 14.96 6.65 11.65
CA THR A 198 13.76 7.06 10.96
C THR A 198 12.61 7.51 11.85
N THR A 199 12.88 7.64 13.15
CA THR A 199 11.96 8.25 14.10
C THR A 199 11.69 9.70 13.68
N PRO A 200 10.43 10.10 13.47
CA PRO A 200 10.08 11.49 13.16
C PRO A 200 10.45 12.42 14.31
N ASP A 201 10.80 13.66 13.99
CA ASP A 201 11.05 14.72 14.96
C ASP A 201 9.90 15.75 14.89
N PRO A 202 9.00 15.79 15.88
CA PRO A 202 7.87 16.70 15.87
C PRO A 202 8.24 18.19 15.80
N GLU A 203 9.46 18.58 16.19
CA GLU A 203 9.90 19.98 16.17
C GLU A 203 10.09 20.53 14.76
N ILE A 204 10.33 19.65 13.78
CA ILE A 204 10.47 19.99 12.36
C ILE A 204 9.19 19.69 11.55
N ALA A 205 8.10 19.31 12.22
CA ALA A 205 6.82 19.12 11.57
C ALA A 205 6.28 20.47 11.05
N ILE A 206 5.77 20.47 9.83
CA ILE A 206 5.18 21.66 9.20
C ILE A 206 3.69 21.44 8.92
N GLY A 207 2.95 22.54 8.90
CA GLY A 207 1.58 22.53 8.41
C GLY A 207 1.50 22.23 6.92
N ILE A 208 0.33 21.83 6.43
CA ILE A 208 0.09 21.58 5.02
C ILE A 208 0.19 22.92 4.26
N PRO A 209 1.10 23.07 3.28
CA PRO A 209 1.22 24.31 2.51
C PRO A 209 -0.07 24.62 1.71
N ALA A 210 -0.32 25.90 1.42
CA ALA A 210 -1.58 26.33 0.80
C ALA A 210 -1.87 25.66 -0.55
N HIS A 211 -0.86 25.47 -1.42
CA HIS A 211 -1.05 24.80 -2.71
C HIS A 211 -1.32 23.30 -2.56
N TRP A 212 -0.77 22.67 -1.52
CA TRP A 212 -1.15 21.29 -1.16
C TRP A 212 -2.59 21.22 -0.69
N GLN A 213 -3.02 22.15 0.15
CA GLN A 213 -4.41 22.20 0.61
C GLN A 213 -5.37 22.40 -0.58
N GLU A 214 -5.06 23.34 -1.47
CA GLU A 214 -5.84 23.56 -2.70
C GLU A 214 -5.92 22.30 -3.57
N PHE A 215 -4.82 21.56 -3.71
CA PHE A 215 -4.81 20.28 -4.41
C PHE A 215 -5.73 19.25 -3.73
N LEU A 216 -5.64 19.09 -2.41
CA LEU A 216 -6.45 18.15 -1.64
C LEU A 216 -7.93 18.49 -1.74
N ASP A 217 -8.28 19.77 -1.68
CA ASP A 217 -9.66 20.25 -1.80
C ASP A 217 -10.22 19.96 -3.21
N LYS A 218 -9.42 20.18 -4.27
CA LYS A 218 -9.78 19.83 -5.65
C LYS A 218 -9.95 18.32 -5.82
N GLU A 219 -9.06 17.51 -5.26
CA GLU A 219 -9.13 16.05 -5.33
C GLU A 219 -10.38 15.54 -4.58
N ALA A 220 -10.69 16.10 -3.41
CA ALA A 220 -11.89 15.79 -2.66
C ALA A 220 -13.17 16.16 -3.44
N ALA A 221 -13.20 17.35 -4.03
CA ALA A 221 -14.33 17.79 -4.87
C ALA A 221 -14.50 16.91 -6.11
N ALA A 222 -13.42 16.53 -6.78
CA ALA A 222 -13.47 15.63 -7.93
C ALA A 222 -13.96 14.23 -7.55
N LYS A 223 -13.53 13.69 -6.39
CA LYS A 223 -14.03 12.42 -5.84
C LYS A 223 -15.53 12.52 -5.50
N ALA A 224 -15.96 13.61 -4.88
CA ALA A 224 -17.37 13.84 -4.54
C ALA A 224 -18.24 13.94 -5.81
N GLU A 225 -17.78 14.64 -6.84
CA GLU A 225 -18.48 14.74 -8.13
C GLU A 225 -18.55 13.38 -8.84
N LYS A 226 -17.44 12.62 -8.87
CA LYS A 226 -17.42 11.25 -9.41
C LYS A 226 -18.40 10.35 -8.66
N LYS A 227 -18.47 10.45 -7.33
CA LYS A 227 -19.45 9.74 -6.49
C LYS A 227 -20.88 10.12 -6.87
N ARG A 228 -21.19 11.42 -6.97
CA ARG A 228 -22.51 11.93 -7.39
C ARG A 228 -22.92 11.40 -8.77
N LEU A 229 -22.03 11.47 -9.75
CA LEU A 229 -22.29 10.96 -11.10
C LEU A 229 -22.51 9.44 -11.12
N ALA A 230 -21.74 8.69 -10.33
CA ALA A 230 -21.92 7.24 -10.19
C ALA A 230 -23.27 6.90 -9.53
N GLU A 231 -23.67 7.64 -8.50
CA GLU A 231 -24.98 7.51 -7.86
C GLU A 231 -26.13 7.85 -8.82
N GLU A 232 -26.01 8.92 -9.61
CA GLU A 232 -26.99 9.29 -10.64
C GLU A 232 -27.09 8.25 -11.76
N ALA A 233 -25.95 7.73 -12.21
CA ALA A 233 -25.92 6.65 -13.20
C ALA A 233 -26.56 5.37 -12.64
N ALA A 234 -26.28 5.03 -11.37
CA ALA A 234 -26.90 3.89 -10.71
C ALA A 234 -28.41 4.07 -10.54
N LYS A 235 -28.89 5.26 -10.16
CA LYS A 235 -30.34 5.59 -10.09
C LYS A 235 -31.01 5.45 -11.45
N LYS A 236 -30.41 5.98 -12.52
CA LYS A 236 -30.94 5.84 -13.89
C LYS A 236 -30.98 4.38 -14.34
N ALA A 237 -29.93 3.61 -14.07
CA ALA A 237 -29.89 2.18 -14.36
C ALA A 237 -30.97 1.42 -13.57
N ALA A 238 -31.18 1.78 -12.31
CA ALA A 238 -32.23 1.24 -11.45
C ALA A 238 -33.64 1.48 -12.00
N GLU A 239 -33.94 2.72 -12.40
CA GLU A 239 -35.22 3.08 -12.99
C GLU A 239 -35.47 2.34 -14.32
N GLN A 240 -34.46 2.28 -15.20
CA GLN A 240 -34.55 1.56 -16.46
C GLN A 240 -34.80 0.07 -16.25
N ALA A 241 -34.13 -0.52 -15.27
CA ALA A 241 -34.30 -1.92 -15.00
C ALA A 241 -35.60 -2.25 -14.27
N ALA A 242 -36.11 -1.34 -13.42
CA ALA A 242 -37.45 -1.46 -12.86
C ALA A 242 -38.51 -1.46 -13.98
N LYS A 243 -38.37 -0.57 -14.98
CA LYS A 243 -39.24 -0.58 -16.18
C LYS A 243 -39.13 -1.89 -16.96
N ALA A 244 -37.91 -2.36 -17.24
CA ALA A 244 -37.70 -3.62 -17.96
C ALA A 244 -38.24 -4.84 -17.20
N ALA A 245 -38.12 -4.86 -15.86
CA ALA A 245 -38.66 -5.91 -15.01
C ALA A 245 -40.20 -5.91 -15.02
N GLU A 246 -40.82 -4.74 -15.01
CA GLU A 246 -42.28 -4.61 -15.12
C GLU A 246 -42.77 -5.06 -16.50
N GLU A 247 -42.10 -4.65 -17.58
CA GLU A 247 -42.38 -5.13 -18.94
C GLU A 247 -42.24 -6.65 -19.06
N ALA A 248 -41.20 -7.24 -18.44
CA ALA A 248 -41.01 -8.67 -18.41
C ALA A 248 -42.10 -9.41 -17.61
N LYS A 249 -42.57 -8.84 -16.50
CA LYS A 249 -43.72 -9.38 -15.74
C LYS A 249 -45.00 -9.34 -16.56
N ILE A 250 -45.27 -8.24 -17.25
CA ILE A 250 -46.44 -8.09 -18.14
C ILE A 250 -46.35 -9.12 -19.26
N ALA A 251 -45.20 -9.26 -19.91
CA ALA A 251 -44.98 -10.24 -20.98
C ALA A 251 -45.18 -11.69 -20.48
N ALA A 252 -44.66 -12.02 -19.30
CA ALA A 252 -44.83 -13.34 -18.68
C ALA A 252 -46.31 -13.62 -18.33
N ALA A 253 -47.03 -12.63 -17.80
CA ALA A 253 -48.46 -12.74 -17.51
C ALA A 253 -49.30 -12.96 -18.79
N LEU A 254 -48.99 -12.23 -19.86
CA LEU A 254 -49.63 -12.39 -21.17
C LEU A 254 -49.33 -13.78 -21.78
N ALA A 255 -48.09 -14.26 -21.67
CA ALA A 255 -47.70 -15.59 -22.14
C ALA A 255 -48.41 -16.70 -21.34
N ALA A 256 -48.51 -16.56 -20.01
CA ALA A 256 -49.23 -17.50 -19.16
C ALA A 256 -50.73 -17.55 -19.48
N GLU A 257 -51.33 -16.39 -19.77
CA GLU A 257 -52.75 -16.30 -20.13
C GLU A 257 -53.02 -16.87 -21.54
N LYS A 258 -52.09 -16.67 -22.48
CA LYS A 258 -52.15 -17.31 -23.80
C LYS A 258 -52.03 -18.84 -23.69
N ALA A 259 -51.12 -19.34 -22.86
CA ALA A 259 -50.97 -20.77 -22.59
C ALA A 259 -52.22 -21.38 -21.94
N LYS A 260 -52.89 -20.66 -21.02
CA LYS A 260 -54.18 -21.10 -20.45
C LYS A 260 -55.29 -21.18 -21.50
N LYS A 261 -55.38 -20.20 -22.39
CA LYS A 261 -56.36 -20.20 -23.50
C LYS A 261 -56.10 -21.30 -24.53
N GLU A 262 -54.84 -21.62 -24.81
CA GLU A 262 -54.46 -22.74 -25.68
C GLU A 262 -54.72 -24.10 -25.02
N ALA A 263 -54.57 -24.21 -23.70
CA ALA A 263 -54.92 -25.42 -22.93
C ALA A 263 -56.44 -25.66 -22.83
N ALA A 264 -57.26 -24.61 -22.88
CA ALA A 264 -58.73 -24.72 -22.88
C ALA A 264 -59.31 -25.25 -24.20
N ASN A 265 -58.52 -25.33 -25.27
CA ASN A 265 -58.95 -25.75 -26.61
C ASN A 265 -58.51 -27.17 -27.02
N LYS A 266 -58.04 -28.00 -26.08
CA LYS A 266 -57.70 -29.42 -26.33
C LYS A 266 -58.66 -30.37 -25.62
N PRO A 267 -59.16 -31.44 -26.30
CA PRO A 267 -60.05 -32.40 -25.66
C PRO A 267 -59.29 -33.23 -24.62
N LYS A 268 -59.92 -33.40 -23.44
CA LYS A 268 -59.42 -34.19 -22.31
C LYS A 268 -59.13 -35.63 -22.75
N LYS A 269 -57.86 -36.06 -22.58
CA LYS A 269 -57.53 -37.46 -22.33
C LYS A 269 -56.62 -37.62 -21.12
N THR A 270 -56.85 -38.78 -20.52
CA THR A 270 -56.54 -39.39 -19.23
C THR A 270 -55.10 -39.32 -18.73
N GLU A 271 -55.03 -39.22 -17.39
CA GLU A 271 -54.00 -39.65 -16.42
C GLU A 271 -52.63 -40.11 -16.92
N ALA A 272 -51.59 -39.40 -16.46
CA ALA A 272 -50.25 -39.96 -16.32
C ALA A 272 -49.58 -39.49 -15.01
N LYS A 273 -49.05 -40.51 -14.33
CA LYS A 273 -48.25 -40.59 -13.10
C LYS A 273 -47.39 -39.37 -12.73
N LYS A 274 -47.37 -39.07 -11.41
CA LYS A 274 -46.41 -38.20 -10.70
C LYS A 274 -44.97 -38.50 -11.15
N ALA A 275 -44.39 -37.57 -11.89
CA ALA A 275 -42.94 -37.44 -12.03
C ALA A 275 -42.38 -36.75 -10.78
N PRO A 276 -41.14 -37.07 -10.35
CA PRO A 276 -40.53 -36.45 -9.19
C PRO A 276 -40.32 -34.96 -9.46
N ALA A 277 -40.53 -34.15 -8.42
CA ALA A 277 -40.38 -32.71 -8.47
C ALA A 277 -38.97 -32.32 -8.97
N LYS A 278 -38.91 -31.79 -10.19
CA LYS A 278 -37.73 -31.09 -10.70
C LYS A 278 -37.49 -29.92 -9.74
N LYS A 279 -36.37 -29.92 -9.01
CA LYS A 279 -35.91 -28.73 -8.25
C LYS A 279 -35.88 -27.55 -9.24
N THR A 280 -36.81 -26.62 -9.09
CA THR A 280 -36.78 -25.32 -9.76
C THR A 280 -35.47 -24.65 -9.37
N ALA A 281 -34.71 -24.18 -10.36
CA ALA A 281 -33.54 -23.34 -10.14
C ALA A 281 -33.94 -22.19 -9.20
N ALA A 282 -33.21 -22.02 -8.10
CA ALA A 282 -33.44 -20.93 -7.16
C ALA A 282 -33.35 -19.61 -7.94
N LYS A 283 -34.42 -18.82 -7.91
CA LYS A 283 -34.46 -17.50 -8.54
C LYS A 283 -34.08 -16.47 -7.49
N SER A 284 -33.27 -15.48 -7.90
CA SER A 284 -32.96 -14.32 -7.06
C SER A 284 -34.25 -13.66 -6.57
N SER A 285 -34.27 -13.31 -5.29
CA SER A 285 -35.38 -12.55 -4.68
C SER A 285 -35.18 -11.02 -4.80
N ILE A 286 -33.98 -10.59 -5.23
CA ILE A 286 -33.57 -9.19 -5.25
C ILE A 286 -33.63 -8.63 -6.68
N ASN A 287 -34.11 -7.39 -6.81
CA ASN A 287 -33.99 -6.65 -8.06
C ASN A 287 -32.59 -6.04 -8.18
N TRP A 288 -31.60 -6.87 -8.53
CA TRP A 288 -30.20 -6.45 -8.63
C TRP A 288 -29.94 -5.29 -9.58
N ALA A 289 -30.84 -5.06 -10.52
CA ALA A 289 -30.67 -3.99 -11.45
C ALA A 289 -30.99 -2.61 -10.84
N ALA A 290 -31.72 -2.59 -9.70
CA ALA A 290 -31.92 -1.40 -8.87
C ALA A 290 -30.81 -1.14 -7.84
N VAL A 291 -29.86 -2.06 -7.69
CA VAL A 291 -28.77 -1.97 -6.72
C VAL A 291 -27.50 -1.43 -7.39
N PRO A 292 -26.89 -0.35 -6.87
CA PRO A 292 -25.65 0.20 -7.40
C PRO A 292 -24.52 -0.84 -7.34
N ALA A 293 -23.73 -0.94 -8.41
CA ALA A 293 -22.52 -1.75 -8.43
C ALA A 293 -21.32 -0.91 -8.01
N ARG A 294 -20.47 -1.48 -7.16
CA ARG A 294 -19.11 -1.01 -6.89
C ARG A 294 -18.14 -1.99 -7.54
N GLU A 295 -17.32 -1.50 -8.46
CA GLU A 295 -16.22 -2.29 -9.02
C GLU A 295 -15.08 -2.36 -8.01
N ILE A 296 -14.68 -3.55 -7.58
CA ILE A 296 -13.57 -3.80 -6.66
C ILE A 296 -12.55 -4.71 -7.35
N GLY A 297 -11.29 -4.27 -7.39
CA GLY A 297 -10.19 -5.12 -7.80
C GLY A 297 -9.80 -6.10 -6.69
N VAL A 298 -9.70 -7.39 -7.02
CA VAL A 298 -8.91 -8.36 -6.24
C VAL A 298 -7.62 -8.65 -6.98
N PHE A 299 -6.53 -8.86 -6.25
CA PHE A 299 -5.22 -9.17 -6.84
C PHE A 299 -4.57 -10.38 -6.20
N TYR A 300 -3.63 -10.95 -6.94
CA TYR A 300 -2.82 -12.05 -6.48
C TYR A 300 -1.76 -11.54 -5.48
N PRO A 301 -1.81 -11.93 -4.19
CA PRO A 301 -0.96 -11.37 -3.15
C PRO A 301 0.41 -12.06 -3.03
N GLY A 302 0.59 -13.22 -3.66
CA GLY A 302 1.78 -14.05 -3.52
C GLY A 302 2.05 -14.38 -2.05
N GLN A 303 3.23 -14.01 -1.56
CA GLN A 303 3.69 -14.24 -0.19
C GLN A 303 3.63 -12.98 0.70
N ALA A 304 2.83 -11.98 0.33
CA ALA A 304 2.71 -10.73 1.07
C ALA A 304 1.87 -10.89 2.36
N SER A 305 2.41 -11.51 3.42
CA SER A 305 1.73 -11.67 4.71
C SER A 305 1.69 -10.37 5.55
N MET A 306 0.98 -10.39 6.68
CA MET A 306 1.01 -9.28 7.64
C MET A 306 2.41 -9.00 8.20
N GLU A 307 3.25 -10.02 8.38
CA GLU A 307 4.65 -9.85 8.78
C GLU A 307 5.46 -9.13 7.70
N TRP A 308 5.13 -9.33 6.42
CA TRP A 308 5.75 -8.56 5.34
C TRP A 308 5.25 -7.11 5.34
N VAL A 309 3.94 -6.89 5.48
CA VAL A 309 3.31 -5.55 5.52
C VAL A 309 3.86 -4.69 6.67
N LEU A 310 4.03 -5.31 7.84
CA LEU A 310 4.58 -4.69 9.05
C LEU A 310 6.12 -4.80 9.13
N GLY A 311 6.74 -5.42 8.13
CA GLY A 311 8.17 -5.63 8.02
C GLY A 311 8.88 -4.47 7.33
N ARG A 312 10.22 -4.55 7.29
CA ARG A 312 11.08 -3.52 6.66
C ARG A 312 11.00 -3.47 5.14
N LYS A 313 10.52 -4.54 4.51
CA LYS A 313 10.45 -4.68 3.04
C LYS A 313 9.20 -4.03 2.44
N HIS A 314 8.29 -3.53 3.27
CA HIS A 314 7.12 -2.79 2.85
C HIS A 314 7.20 -1.34 3.34
N GLY A 315 7.20 -0.39 2.40
CA GLY A 315 7.33 1.03 2.72
C GLY A 315 6.11 1.64 3.45
N GLY A 316 4.99 0.92 3.52
CA GLY A 316 3.74 1.40 4.12
C GLY A 316 3.60 1.13 5.62
N LYS A 317 4.55 0.44 6.28
CA LYS A 317 4.46 0.07 7.71
C LYS A 317 4.06 1.25 8.61
N ARG A 318 4.75 2.39 8.50
CA ARG A 318 4.49 3.55 9.38
C ARG A 318 3.10 4.13 9.17
N SER A 319 2.71 4.31 7.92
CA SER A 319 1.36 4.74 7.53
C SER A 319 0.31 3.83 8.12
N PHE A 320 0.47 2.52 7.94
CA PHE A 320 -0.44 1.51 8.44
C PHE A 320 -0.58 1.55 9.97
N THR A 321 0.55 1.65 10.70
CA THR A 321 0.55 1.76 12.16
C THR A 321 -0.17 3.02 12.64
N LYS A 322 -0.14 4.12 11.88
CA LYS A 322 -0.86 5.37 12.16
C LYS A 322 -2.35 5.34 11.80
N GLY A 323 -2.85 4.25 11.20
CA GLY A 323 -4.26 4.07 10.85
C GLY A 323 -4.59 4.26 9.37
N ASP A 324 -3.61 4.48 8.50
CA ASP A 324 -3.87 4.48 7.05
C ASP A 324 -4.32 3.10 6.59
N ARG A 325 -5.39 3.05 5.79
CA ARG A 325 -5.91 1.81 5.22
C ARG A 325 -5.14 1.41 3.98
N CYS A 326 -5.07 0.11 3.68
CA CYS A 326 -4.38 -0.38 2.49
C CYS A 326 -4.98 0.21 1.20
N MET A 327 -6.31 0.35 1.14
CA MET A 327 -7.01 0.91 -0.03
C MET A 327 -6.64 2.37 -0.31
N ASP A 328 -6.38 3.18 0.72
CA ASP A 328 -6.04 4.59 0.54
C ASP A 328 -4.69 4.79 -0.18
N CYS A 329 -3.86 3.75 -0.21
CA CYS A 329 -2.56 3.76 -0.90
C CYS A 329 -2.53 2.90 -2.17
N HIS A 330 -3.25 1.77 -2.18
CA HIS A 330 -3.05 0.72 -3.18
C HIS A 330 -4.23 0.53 -4.15
N GLU A 331 -5.41 1.10 -3.90
CA GLU A 331 -6.61 0.80 -4.69
C GLU A 331 -6.40 0.99 -6.21
N GLU A 332 -5.73 2.06 -6.60
CA GLU A 332 -5.48 2.39 -8.02
C GLU A 332 -4.32 1.60 -8.65
N GLU A 333 -3.53 0.87 -7.85
CA GLU A 333 -2.36 0.11 -8.33
C GLU A 333 -2.50 -1.42 -8.17
N ILE A 334 -3.67 -1.92 -7.73
CA ILE A 334 -3.97 -3.34 -7.52
C ILE A 334 -3.60 -4.21 -8.74
N ALA A 335 -3.96 -3.76 -9.95
CA ALA A 335 -3.69 -4.51 -11.18
C ALA A 335 -2.18 -4.62 -11.47
N ASP A 336 -1.45 -3.52 -11.33
CA ASP A 336 0.00 -3.46 -11.53
C ASP A 336 0.75 -4.29 -10.47
N ILE A 337 0.31 -4.22 -9.21
CA ILE A 337 0.85 -5.04 -8.12
C ILE A 337 0.68 -6.51 -8.45
N GLY A 338 -0.56 -6.92 -8.74
CA GLY A 338 -0.88 -8.30 -9.10
C GLY A 338 -0.03 -8.80 -10.26
N GLN A 339 0.18 -7.96 -11.29
CA GLN A 339 1.00 -8.31 -12.45
C GLN A 339 2.46 -8.55 -12.10
N LYS A 340 3.07 -7.70 -11.25
CA LYS A 340 4.46 -7.88 -10.80
C LYS A 340 4.66 -9.15 -9.96
N ILE A 341 3.63 -9.53 -9.22
CA ILE A 341 3.69 -10.71 -8.36
C ILE A 341 3.56 -11.97 -9.21
N VAL A 342 2.58 -12.05 -10.13
CA VAL A 342 2.42 -13.25 -10.98
C VAL A 342 3.59 -13.49 -11.93
N THR A 343 4.36 -12.47 -12.28
CA THR A 343 5.59 -12.63 -13.10
C THR A 343 6.82 -13.05 -12.30
N GLY A 344 6.73 -13.11 -10.97
CA GLY A 344 7.86 -13.41 -10.09
C GLY A 344 8.85 -12.24 -9.93
N GLU A 345 8.49 -11.02 -10.35
CA GLU A 345 9.34 -9.84 -10.11
C GLU A 345 9.44 -9.54 -8.61
N LYS A 346 8.36 -9.79 -7.86
CA LYS A 346 8.25 -9.54 -6.42
C LYS A 346 7.36 -10.58 -5.74
N LEU A 347 7.74 -11.02 -4.55
CA LEU A 347 6.87 -11.73 -3.58
C LEU A 347 6.23 -13.03 -4.08
N GLU A 348 6.73 -13.61 -5.16
CA GLU A 348 6.36 -14.95 -5.62
C GLU A 348 7.59 -15.65 -6.18
N ASP A 349 7.86 -16.84 -5.65
CA ASP A 349 8.90 -17.75 -6.11
C ASP A 349 8.32 -18.90 -6.95
N GLN A 350 7.06 -19.28 -6.72
CA GLN A 350 6.34 -20.34 -7.43
C GLN A 350 5.42 -19.73 -8.48
N VAL A 351 6.02 -19.26 -9.56
CA VAL A 351 5.30 -18.65 -10.69
C VAL A 351 4.39 -19.66 -11.40
N ILE A 352 3.13 -19.26 -11.61
CA ILE A 352 2.14 -20.03 -12.38
C ILE A 352 1.99 -19.36 -13.75
N PRO A 353 2.47 -19.98 -14.84
CA PRO A 353 2.36 -19.41 -16.18
C PRO A 353 0.92 -19.08 -16.55
N GLY A 354 0.68 -17.89 -17.10
CA GLY A 354 -0.64 -17.45 -17.54
C GLY A 354 -1.61 -17.02 -16.43
N LYS A 355 -1.26 -17.17 -15.15
CA LYS A 355 -2.12 -16.73 -14.04
C LYS A 355 -2.34 -15.21 -14.13
N ARG A 356 -3.61 -14.80 -14.10
CA ARG A 356 -3.97 -13.37 -14.07
C ARG A 356 -3.55 -12.71 -12.76
N GLY A 357 -2.97 -11.51 -12.84
CA GLY A 357 -2.55 -10.74 -11.67
C GLY A 357 -3.70 -10.15 -10.86
N SER A 358 -4.81 -9.79 -11.52
CA SER A 358 -5.97 -9.18 -10.88
C SER A 358 -7.28 -9.54 -11.56
N ILE A 359 -8.39 -9.32 -10.84
CA ILE A 359 -9.76 -9.56 -11.30
C ILE A 359 -10.60 -8.32 -10.91
N PRO A 360 -11.18 -7.61 -11.88
CA PRO A 360 -12.21 -6.62 -11.59
C PRO A 360 -13.51 -7.35 -11.24
N VAL A 361 -14.08 -7.04 -10.08
CA VAL A 361 -15.30 -7.67 -9.56
C VAL A 361 -16.35 -6.60 -9.32
N ALA A 362 -17.49 -6.70 -10.00
CA ALA A 362 -18.64 -5.87 -9.68
C ALA A 362 -19.36 -6.45 -8.45
N VAL A 363 -19.35 -5.70 -7.35
CA VAL A 363 -19.99 -6.02 -6.08
C VAL A 363 -21.24 -5.19 -5.91
N LYS A 364 -22.36 -5.84 -5.59
CA LYS A 364 -23.63 -5.21 -5.24
C LYS A 364 -24.05 -5.71 -3.87
N ALA A 365 -24.57 -4.83 -3.03
CA ALA A 365 -25.08 -5.19 -1.72
C ALA A 365 -26.50 -4.65 -1.54
N ALA A 366 -27.36 -5.46 -0.95
CA ALA A 366 -28.74 -5.12 -0.63
C ALA A 366 -29.14 -5.72 0.71
N HIS A 367 -30.17 -5.18 1.36
CA HIS A 367 -30.71 -5.76 2.58
C HIS A 367 -32.23 -5.66 2.65
N ASP A 368 -32.82 -6.54 3.45
CA ASP A 368 -34.18 -6.40 3.95
C ASP A 368 -34.17 -6.45 5.50
N SER A 369 -35.33 -6.59 6.14
CA SER A 369 -35.42 -6.63 7.60
C SER A 369 -34.80 -7.86 8.26
N LYS A 370 -34.35 -8.85 7.48
CA LYS A 370 -33.87 -10.16 7.97
C LYS A 370 -32.53 -10.58 7.39
N SER A 371 -32.14 -10.10 6.22
CA SER A 371 -31.02 -10.65 5.45
C SER A 371 -30.24 -9.58 4.72
N LEU A 372 -28.92 -9.78 4.70
CA LEU A 372 -27.98 -9.18 3.77
C LEU A 372 -27.91 -10.04 2.50
N TYR A 373 -27.89 -9.37 1.36
CA TYR A 373 -27.73 -9.95 0.05
C TYR A 373 -26.51 -9.34 -0.61
N MET A 374 -25.61 -10.17 -1.14
CA MET A 374 -24.44 -9.70 -1.88
C MET A 374 -24.34 -10.41 -3.22
N GLN A 375 -24.09 -9.66 -4.29
CA GLN A 375 -23.82 -10.20 -5.61
C GLN A 375 -22.40 -9.83 -6.05
N PHE A 376 -21.67 -10.83 -6.53
CA PHE A 376 -20.32 -10.71 -7.06
C PHE A 376 -20.34 -11.15 -8.52
N THR A 377 -19.83 -10.31 -9.41
CA THR A 377 -19.75 -10.61 -10.84
C THR A 377 -18.36 -10.35 -11.39
N TRP A 378 -17.76 -11.33 -12.07
CA TRP A 378 -16.46 -11.20 -12.72
C TRP A 378 -16.34 -12.11 -13.95
N GLU A 379 -15.38 -11.82 -14.82
CA GLU A 379 -15.08 -12.64 -16.00
C GLU A 379 -14.36 -13.93 -15.63
N ASP A 380 -14.83 -15.05 -16.17
CA ASP A 380 -14.13 -16.33 -16.15
C ASP A 380 -13.00 -16.33 -17.19
N THR A 381 -11.99 -17.16 -17.00
CA THR A 381 -10.86 -17.29 -17.93
C THR A 381 -10.62 -18.75 -18.27
N GLU A 382 -9.93 -18.99 -19.38
CA GLU A 382 -9.47 -20.34 -19.71
C GLU A 382 -8.46 -20.84 -18.68
N HIS A 383 -8.57 -22.13 -18.35
CA HIS A 383 -7.74 -22.76 -17.33
C HIS A 383 -6.26 -22.71 -17.70
N GLN A 384 -5.42 -22.28 -16.76
CA GLN A 384 -3.97 -22.26 -16.87
C GLN A 384 -3.40 -23.38 -15.98
N PRO A 385 -2.81 -24.44 -16.57
CA PRO A 385 -2.31 -25.57 -15.79
C PRO A 385 -1.21 -25.16 -14.81
N VAL A 386 -1.39 -25.54 -13.55
CA VAL A 386 -0.43 -25.28 -12.48
C VAL A 386 0.71 -26.32 -12.55
N PRO A 387 1.99 -25.91 -12.71
CA PRO A 387 3.09 -26.84 -12.95
C PRO A 387 3.36 -27.84 -11.81
N PHE A 388 3.02 -27.46 -10.58
CA PHE A 388 3.30 -28.23 -9.37
C PHE A 388 2.06 -28.93 -8.78
N ALA A 389 0.90 -28.85 -9.45
CA ALA A 389 -0.30 -29.56 -9.05
C ALA A 389 -0.54 -30.78 -9.95
N GLU A 390 -0.88 -31.92 -9.36
CA GLU A 390 -1.27 -33.11 -10.12
C GLU A 390 -2.50 -32.80 -11.00
N GLY A 391 -2.43 -33.13 -12.29
CA GLY A 391 -3.49 -32.81 -13.25
C GLY A 391 -3.67 -31.31 -13.55
N GLY A 392 -2.71 -30.46 -13.13
CA GLY A 392 -2.71 -29.02 -13.39
C GLY A 392 -3.70 -28.21 -12.54
N LYS A 393 -4.43 -28.82 -11.61
CA LYS A 393 -5.47 -28.20 -10.78
C LYS A 393 -5.17 -28.38 -9.30
N MET A 394 -5.09 -27.30 -8.53
CA MET A 394 -4.84 -27.40 -7.07
C MET A 394 -6.08 -27.88 -6.30
N ASP A 395 -7.28 -27.53 -6.79
CA ASP A 395 -8.56 -27.94 -6.24
C ASP A 395 -9.46 -28.43 -7.38
N ALA A 396 -9.25 -29.67 -7.83
CA ALA A 396 -9.92 -30.22 -9.01
C ALA A 396 -11.47 -30.22 -8.93
N MET A 397 -12.03 -30.19 -7.71
CA MET A 397 -13.47 -30.18 -7.48
C MET A 397 -14.08 -28.80 -7.68
N ASN A 398 -13.33 -27.73 -7.44
CA ASN A 398 -13.86 -26.36 -7.43
C ASN A 398 -13.15 -25.50 -8.46
N GLN A 399 -13.81 -25.21 -9.59
CA GLN A 399 -13.33 -24.21 -10.54
C GLN A 399 -13.16 -22.85 -9.88
N MET A 400 -14.08 -22.49 -8.99
CA MET A 400 -13.92 -21.31 -8.16
C MET A 400 -14.45 -21.49 -6.74
N LYS A 401 -13.86 -20.75 -5.80
CA LYS A 401 -14.42 -20.51 -4.47
C LYS A 401 -14.44 -19.01 -4.21
N LEU A 402 -15.56 -18.51 -3.68
CA LEU A 402 -15.69 -17.12 -3.27
C LEU A 402 -15.87 -17.12 -1.77
N ALA A 403 -15.02 -16.39 -1.06
CA ALA A 403 -15.18 -16.17 0.36
C ALA A 403 -15.20 -14.68 0.68
N PHE A 404 -16.07 -14.23 1.57
CA PHE A 404 -15.98 -12.90 2.15
C PHE A 404 -15.87 -13.00 3.67
N MET A 405 -15.28 -11.99 4.29
CA MET A 405 -15.20 -11.88 5.74
C MET A 405 -15.83 -10.58 6.21
N LEU A 406 -16.35 -10.64 7.44
CA LEU A 406 -16.90 -9.51 8.18
C LEU A 406 -16.22 -9.42 9.54
N ALA A 407 -15.96 -8.20 10.01
CA ALA A 407 -15.42 -7.95 11.34
C ALA A 407 -15.94 -6.62 11.90
N THR A 408 -15.95 -6.49 13.22
CA THR A 408 -16.16 -5.21 13.90
C THR A 408 -14.84 -4.41 13.90
N ASP A 409 -14.89 -3.17 14.39
CA ASP A 409 -13.68 -2.33 14.56
C ASP A 409 -12.84 -2.70 15.78
N GLU A 410 -13.34 -3.57 16.64
CA GLU A 410 -12.62 -4.06 17.81
C GLU A 410 -11.52 -5.09 17.44
N VAL A 411 -11.62 -5.70 16.25
CA VAL A 411 -10.61 -6.64 15.76
C VAL A 411 -9.37 -5.90 15.27
N GLU A 412 -8.20 -6.26 15.79
CA GLU A 412 -6.94 -5.60 15.49
C GLU A 412 -6.66 -5.63 13.98
N TYR A 413 -6.43 -4.44 13.42
CA TYR A 413 -6.20 -4.18 12.00
C TYR A 413 -7.37 -4.44 11.05
N ALA A 414 -8.53 -4.91 11.51
CA ALA A 414 -9.67 -5.16 10.62
C ALA A 414 -10.09 -3.89 9.87
N ASP A 415 -10.02 -2.74 10.54
CA ASP A 415 -10.33 -1.39 10.05
C ASP A 415 -9.51 -0.96 8.82
N ARG A 416 -8.27 -1.46 8.71
CA ARG A 416 -7.28 -1.00 7.74
C ARG A 416 -6.76 -2.07 6.79
N ALA A 417 -6.74 -3.32 7.24
CA ALA A 417 -6.25 -4.49 6.51
C ALA A 417 -7.39 -5.38 5.99
N GLY A 418 -8.60 -5.29 6.58
CA GLY A 418 -9.69 -6.22 6.31
C GLY A 418 -9.27 -7.68 6.47
N CYS A 419 -9.65 -8.54 5.51
CA CYS A 419 -9.29 -9.96 5.49
C CYS A 419 -7.78 -10.23 5.57
N TRP A 420 -6.95 -9.26 5.18
CA TRP A 420 -5.50 -9.42 5.18
C TRP A 420 -4.92 -9.61 6.57
N GLY A 421 -5.57 -9.08 7.61
CA GLY A 421 -5.18 -9.25 9.01
C GLY A 421 -5.07 -10.71 9.46
N THR A 422 -5.65 -11.64 8.70
CA THR A 422 -5.62 -13.08 8.96
C THR A 422 -4.56 -13.85 8.16
N CYS A 423 -3.77 -13.16 7.32
CA CYS A 423 -2.77 -13.77 6.44
C CYS A 423 -1.38 -13.68 7.06
N HIS A 424 -0.82 -14.82 7.46
CA HIS A 424 0.47 -14.90 8.15
C HIS A 424 1.52 -15.68 7.36
N ALA A 425 2.78 -15.34 7.58
CA ALA A 425 3.95 -15.92 6.92
C ALA A 425 4.14 -17.41 7.23
N ASP A 426 3.57 -17.88 8.33
CA ASP A 426 3.63 -19.25 8.84
C ASP A 426 2.37 -20.07 8.56
N ALA A 427 1.43 -19.53 7.78
CA ALA A 427 0.27 -20.29 7.32
C ALA A 427 0.67 -21.39 6.32
N ASP A 428 -0.18 -22.39 6.14
CA ASP A 428 0.03 -23.46 5.16
C ASP A 428 0.35 -22.89 3.76
N ASP A 429 1.31 -23.51 3.07
CA ASP A 429 1.89 -23.11 1.79
C ASP A 429 2.70 -21.80 1.77
N MET A 430 2.84 -21.10 2.91
CA MET A 430 3.66 -19.89 3.03
C MET A 430 5.12 -20.21 3.41
N PRO A 431 6.08 -19.29 3.17
CA PRO A 431 7.52 -19.59 3.31
C PRO A 431 7.99 -20.00 4.71
N PHE A 432 7.25 -19.65 5.76
CA PHE A 432 7.61 -19.96 7.14
C PHE A 432 6.66 -20.99 7.78
N ALA A 433 5.91 -21.72 6.95
CA ALA A 433 5.05 -22.80 7.42
C ALA A 433 5.87 -23.84 8.22
N PRO A 434 5.48 -24.14 9.48
CA PRO A 434 6.16 -25.15 10.28
C PRO A 434 5.97 -26.57 9.73
N GLU A 435 7.06 -27.33 9.63
CA GLU A 435 7.01 -28.72 9.15
C GLU A 435 6.12 -29.60 10.03
N GLY A 436 5.25 -30.39 9.40
CA GLY A 436 4.39 -31.37 10.08
C GLY A 436 3.23 -30.76 10.89
N GLN A 437 2.99 -29.46 10.78
CA GLN A 437 1.86 -28.77 11.39
C GLN A 437 0.94 -28.23 10.30
N SER A 438 -0.36 -28.15 10.57
CA SER A 438 -1.31 -27.44 9.71
C SER A 438 -1.69 -26.13 10.38
N VAL A 439 -1.14 -25.03 9.86
CA VAL A 439 -1.38 -23.69 10.36
C VAL A 439 -2.36 -23.01 9.43
N THR A 440 -3.57 -22.80 9.94
CA THR A 440 -4.59 -22.05 9.24
C THR A 440 -4.52 -20.55 9.58
N LYS A 441 -5.47 -19.77 9.07
CA LYS A 441 -5.59 -18.35 9.38
C LYS A 441 -5.86 -18.15 10.89
N TYR A 442 -5.26 -17.12 11.47
CA TYR A 442 -5.49 -16.71 12.87
C TYR A 442 -5.43 -15.19 12.99
N LEU A 443 -5.76 -14.67 14.19
CA LEU A 443 -5.74 -13.26 14.55
C LEU A 443 -4.79 -13.01 15.72
N LYS A 444 -4.35 -11.75 15.88
CA LYS A 444 -3.37 -11.34 16.90
C LYS A 444 -3.89 -11.53 18.31
N GLU A 445 -5.18 -11.38 18.51
CA GLU A 445 -5.94 -11.54 19.74
C GLU A 445 -5.80 -12.95 20.31
N SER A 446 -5.59 -13.96 19.45
CA SER A 446 -5.37 -15.34 19.89
C SER A 446 -3.90 -15.65 20.25
N ARG A 447 -2.98 -14.69 20.06
CA ARG A 447 -1.53 -14.90 20.20
C ARG A 447 -0.91 -13.98 21.25
N THR A 448 -0.07 -14.54 22.11
CA THR A 448 0.75 -13.75 23.05
C THR A 448 1.73 -12.84 22.29
N LYS A 449 2.28 -13.32 21.17
CA LYS A 449 3.21 -12.57 20.31
C LYS A 449 3.15 -13.05 18.87
N ILE A 450 3.40 -12.15 17.91
CA ILE A 450 3.69 -12.48 16.51
C ILE A 450 5.08 -11.91 16.19
N GLU A 451 5.97 -12.74 15.62
CA GLU A 451 7.31 -12.34 15.18
C GLU A 451 7.21 -11.67 13.81
N LEU A 452 7.29 -10.32 13.81
CA LEU A 452 7.20 -9.49 12.61
C LEU A 452 8.57 -9.15 12.00
N LYS A 453 9.65 -9.30 12.77
CA LYS A 453 10.97 -8.76 12.39
C LYS A 453 11.89 -9.84 11.82
N GLY A 454 11.75 -11.09 12.26
CA GLY A 454 12.55 -12.23 11.75
C GLY A 454 14.04 -12.11 12.14
N ARG A 455 14.33 -11.40 13.23
CA ARG A 455 15.70 -11.12 13.69
C ARG A 455 16.47 -12.41 13.92
N ASN A 456 17.76 -12.42 13.60
CA ASN A 456 18.64 -13.59 13.73
C ASN A 456 18.11 -14.83 12.98
N LYS A 457 17.48 -14.64 11.82
CA LYS A 457 16.84 -15.69 11.00
C LYS A 457 15.71 -16.43 11.73
N LYS A 458 15.07 -15.79 12.70
CA LYS A 458 13.86 -16.35 13.32
C LYS A 458 12.76 -16.46 12.27
N PRO A 459 11.98 -17.57 12.29
CA PRO A 459 10.82 -17.68 11.44
C PRO A 459 9.81 -16.58 11.79
N LEU A 460 9.18 -16.01 10.77
CA LEU A 460 8.11 -15.05 10.92
C LEU A 460 6.81 -15.76 11.32
N GLY A 461 5.92 -15.05 12.02
CA GLY A 461 4.62 -15.56 12.44
C GLY A 461 4.53 -15.82 13.96
N GLY A 462 3.49 -16.54 14.37
CA GLY A 462 3.13 -16.74 15.76
C GLY A 462 2.25 -17.96 16.01
N TRP A 463 2.25 -18.95 15.12
CA TRP A 463 1.45 -20.16 15.26
C TRP A 463 1.66 -20.87 16.61
N ASP A 464 2.89 -20.89 17.12
CA ASP A 464 3.28 -21.55 18.39
C ASP A 464 3.07 -20.66 19.62
N LYS A 465 2.57 -19.43 19.45
CA LYS A 465 2.37 -18.43 20.52
C LYS A 465 0.91 -18.28 20.92
N ARG A 466 0.12 -19.36 20.80
CA ARG A 466 -1.29 -19.41 21.19
C ARG A 466 -1.46 -19.01 22.67
N LYS A 467 -2.47 -18.16 22.96
CA LYS A 467 -2.92 -17.88 24.33
C LYS A 467 -3.59 -19.11 24.95
N GLU A 468 -3.86 -19.06 26.25
CA GLU A 468 -4.63 -20.13 26.90
C GLU A 468 -6.07 -20.16 26.38
N ASP A 469 -6.70 -21.34 26.36
CA ASP A 469 -8.05 -21.52 25.79
C ASP A 469 -9.11 -20.64 26.45
N ALA A 470 -8.97 -20.36 27.75
CA ALA A 470 -9.86 -19.47 28.48
C ALA A 470 -9.76 -18.01 28.00
N GLU A 471 -8.55 -17.55 27.65
CA GLU A 471 -8.33 -16.21 27.10
C GLU A 471 -8.90 -16.14 25.68
N ILE A 472 -8.64 -17.15 24.85
CA ILE A 472 -9.18 -17.22 23.47
C ILE A 472 -10.71 -17.22 23.51
N LYS A 473 -11.30 -17.97 24.44
CA LYS A 473 -12.75 -17.95 24.63
C LYS A 473 -13.26 -16.57 25.04
N ALA A 474 -12.56 -15.86 25.92
CA ALA A 474 -12.95 -14.50 26.30
C ALA A 474 -12.91 -13.53 25.11
N GLU A 475 -11.88 -13.60 24.25
CA GLU A 475 -11.81 -12.81 23.01
C GLU A 475 -12.96 -13.16 22.05
N PHE A 476 -13.29 -14.45 21.93
CA PHE A 476 -14.41 -14.91 21.10
C PHE A 476 -15.76 -14.42 21.61
N ASP A 477 -16.00 -14.52 22.92
CA ASP A 477 -17.24 -14.06 23.57
C ASP A 477 -17.37 -12.52 23.49
N ALA A 478 -16.24 -11.80 23.41
CA ALA A 478 -16.18 -10.36 23.14
C ALA A 478 -16.33 -9.99 21.65
N GLN A 479 -16.54 -10.97 20.77
CA GLN A 479 -16.65 -10.79 19.31
C GLN A 479 -15.38 -10.27 18.64
N HIS A 480 -14.21 -10.52 19.21
CA HIS A 480 -12.92 -10.23 18.58
C HIS A 480 -12.51 -11.32 17.59
N PHE A 481 -13.37 -11.62 16.61
CA PHE A 481 -13.11 -12.60 15.56
C PHE A 481 -13.58 -12.07 14.20
N MET A 482 -13.08 -12.68 13.12
CA MET A 482 -13.59 -12.42 11.78
C MET A 482 -14.56 -13.51 11.36
N ASP A 483 -15.80 -13.14 11.05
CA ASP A 483 -16.80 -14.00 10.41
C ASP A 483 -16.37 -14.26 8.97
N ILE A 484 -16.52 -15.49 8.47
CA ILE A 484 -16.23 -15.87 7.09
C ILE A 484 -17.39 -16.67 6.49
N VAL A 485 -17.79 -16.31 5.28
CA VAL A 485 -18.73 -17.07 4.45
C VAL A 485 -18.03 -17.48 3.17
N ARG A 486 -18.16 -18.75 2.77
CA ARG A 486 -17.50 -19.30 1.57
C ARG A 486 -18.45 -20.14 0.72
N TYR A 487 -18.51 -19.84 -0.57
CA TYR A 487 -19.17 -20.64 -1.59
C TYR A 487 -18.16 -21.50 -2.34
N LYS A 488 -18.51 -22.77 -2.60
CA LYS A 488 -17.72 -23.75 -3.37
C LYS A 488 -18.45 -24.11 -4.66
N SER A 489 -17.81 -23.94 -5.84
CA SER A 489 -18.49 -24.16 -7.12
C SER A 489 -18.77 -25.64 -7.44
N GLY A 490 -17.98 -26.56 -6.88
CA GLY A 490 -18.00 -27.98 -7.25
C GLY A 490 -19.30 -28.68 -6.84
N ASP A 491 -19.56 -28.69 -5.53
CA ASP A 491 -20.77 -29.25 -4.94
C ASP A 491 -21.88 -28.21 -4.75
N LYS A 492 -21.60 -26.94 -5.06
CA LYS A 492 -22.50 -25.79 -4.89
C LYS A 492 -22.91 -25.59 -3.44
N SER A 493 -22.05 -25.96 -2.50
CA SER A 493 -22.26 -25.75 -1.08
C SER A 493 -21.79 -24.37 -0.63
N ILE A 494 -22.33 -23.97 0.52
CA ILE A 494 -21.94 -22.77 1.24
C ILE A 494 -21.54 -23.17 2.65
N GLU A 495 -20.48 -22.55 3.13
CA GLU A 495 -19.92 -22.73 4.45
C GLU A 495 -19.90 -21.37 5.15
N TYR A 496 -20.04 -21.39 6.47
CA TYR A 496 -19.82 -20.23 7.32
C TYR A 496 -18.85 -20.60 8.43
N GLY A 497 -18.31 -19.60 9.12
CA GLY A 497 -17.41 -19.86 10.22
C GLY A 497 -16.75 -18.61 10.74
N SER A 498 -15.67 -18.82 11.50
CA SER A 498 -14.96 -17.75 12.19
C SER A 498 -13.45 -17.98 12.16
N ILE A 499 -12.70 -16.88 12.22
CA ILE A 499 -11.26 -16.88 12.38
C ILE A 499 -10.93 -16.14 13.67
N LEU A 500 -10.26 -16.84 14.59
CA LEU A 500 -9.63 -16.26 15.77
C LEU A 500 -8.31 -16.96 16.04
N ALA A 501 -8.35 -18.15 16.67
CA ALA A 501 -7.14 -18.92 16.93
C ALA A 501 -6.79 -19.86 15.76
N ASP A 502 -7.82 -20.28 15.04
CA ASP A 502 -7.80 -21.12 13.84
C ASP A 502 -8.95 -20.66 12.93
N ARG A 503 -8.93 -21.07 11.66
CA ARG A 503 -10.07 -20.95 10.75
C ARG A 503 -11.01 -22.15 10.94
N LEU A 504 -12.14 -21.90 11.58
CA LEU A 504 -13.21 -22.88 11.75
C LEU A 504 -14.26 -22.67 10.67
N MET A 505 -14.66 -23.74 9.97
CA MET A 505 -15.69 -23.70 8.92
C MET A 505 -16.74 -24.77 9.22
N ASN A 506 -18.01 -24.44 9.04
CA ASN A 506 -19.17 -25.29 9.22
C ASN A 506 -20.02 -25.30 7.95
N GLU A 507 -20.61 -26.46 7.62
CA GLU A 507 -21.49 -26.65 6.44
C GLU A 507 -22.99 -26.46 6.77
N GLY A 508 -23.33 -25.75 7.85
CA GLY A 508 -24.72 -25.56 8.25
C GLY A 508 -25.49 -24.55 7.38
N VAL A 509 -26.83 -24.60 7.44
CA VAL A 509 -27.73 -23.82 6.58
C VAL A 509 -28.04 -22.45 7.20
N ILE A 510 -27.02 -21.62 7.40
CA ILE A 510 -27.26 -20.21 7.80
C ILE A 510 -27.40 -19.33 6.57
N SER A 511 -26.58 -19.55 5.54
CA SER A 511 -26.57 -18.77 4.31
C SER A 511 -27.04 -19.59 3.12
N GLU A 512 -27.53 -18.91 2.09
CA GLU A 512 -27.92 -19.50 0.80
C GLU A 512 -27.10 -18.85 -0.32
N ALA A 513 -26.75 -19.61 -1.35
CA ALA A 513 -26.04 -19.09 -2.51
C ALA A 513 -26.70 -19.50 -3.83
N ILE A 514 -26.68 -18.57 -4.78
CA ILE A 514 -27.09 -18.80 -6.16
C ILE A 514 -25.90 -18.40 -7.04
N ALA A 515 -25.24 -19.37 -7.65
CA ALA A 515 -24.16 -19.12 -8.59
C ALA A 515 -24.52 -19.59 -9.99
N ASN A 516 -24.40 -18.71 -10.97
CA ASN A 516 -24.64 -19.01 -12.38
C ASN A 516 -23.53 -18.46 -13.26
N LYS A 517 -23.30 -19.11 -14.40
CA LYS A 517 -22.46 -18.58 -15.47
C LYS A 517 -23.36 -17.88 -16.49
N VAL A 518 -23.22 -16.57 -16.64
CA VAL A 518 -23.99 -15.75 -17.60
C VAL A 518 -23.04 -15.30 -18.71
N GLY A 519 -23.10 -15.96 -19.85
CA GLY A 519 -22.06 -15.83 -20.88
C GLY A 519 -20.72 -16.35 -20.36
N ASN A 520 -19.70 -15.49 -20.34
CA ASN A 520 -18.38 -15.80 -19.78
C ASN A 520 -18.22 -15.31 -18.33
N LYS A 521 -19.25 -14.72 -17.71
CA LYS A 521 -19.16 -14.17 -16.35
C LYS A 521 -19.68 -15.14 -15.31
N TRP A 522 -18.98 -15.23 -14.18
CA TRP A 522 -19.56 -15.75 -12.94
C TRP A 522 -20.45 -14.69 -12.31
N VAL A 523 -21.64 -15.09 -11.88
CA VAL A 523 -22.55 -14.28 -11.07
C VAL A 523 -22.91 -15.09 -9.84
N VAL A 524 -22.42 -14.67 -8.68
CA VAL A 524 -22.64 -15.34 -7.39
C VAL A 524 -23.41 -14.40 -6.48
N GLU A 525 -24.61 -14.81 -6.10
CA GLU A 525 -25.45 -14.18 -5.10
C GLU A 525 -25.37 -14.98 -3.80
N ILE A 526 -25.08 -14.31 -2.69
CA ILE A 526 -25.07 -14.89 -1.35
C ILE A 526 -26.10 -14.12 -0.51
N LYS A 527 -26.99 -14.87 0.14
CA LYS A 527 -27.94 -14.40 1.13
C LYS A 527 -27.47 -14.87 2.51
N ARG A 528 -27.29 -13.92 3.41
CA ARG A 528 -26.85 -14.15 4.80
C ARG A 528 -27.86 -13.47 5.74
N PRO A 529 -28.37 -14.14 6.79
CA PRO A 529 -29.17 -13.51 7.84
C PRO A 529 -28.43 -12.33 8.47
N LEU A 530 -29.13 -11.26 8.84
CA LEU A 530 -28.54 -10.15 9.60
C LEU A 530 -28.19 -10.61 11.02
N VAL A 531 -29.14 -11.26 11.67
CA VAL A 531 -28.94 -12.00 12.92
C VAL A 531 -28.76 -13.46 12.55
N ALA A 532 -27.56 -13.99 12.76
CA ALA A 532 -27.23 -15.38 12.46
C ALA A 532 -27.22 -16.21 13.75
N ASP A 533 -27.97 -17.31 13.77
CA ASP A 533 -27.96 -18.27 14.88
C ASP A 533 -26.70 -19.15 14.79
N GLY A 534 -25.94 -19.26 15.88
CA GLY A 534 -24.77 -20.14 15.99
C GLY A 534 -23.46 -19.39 16.23
N ASP A 535 -22.58 -20.02 17.02
CA ASP A 535 -21.30 -19.46 17.43
C ASP A 535 -20.43 -19.08 16.21
N GLY A 536 -19.74 -17.94 16.29
CA GLY A 536 -18.78 -17.51 15.27
C GLY A 536 -19.38 -16.71 14.11
N ASN A 537 -20.59 -16.17 14.26
CA ASN A 537 -21.19 -15.24 13.31
C ASN A 537 -21.42 -13.87 13.96
N ILE A 538 -21.16 -12.79 13.22
CA ILE A 538 -21.40 -11.43 13.72
C ILE A 538 -22.85 -11.05 13.45
N SER A 539 -23.59 -10.63 14.47
CA SER A 539 -24.91 -10.04 14.25
C SER A 539 -24.75 -8.64 13.63
N LEU A 540 -25.38 -8.43 12.48
CA LEU A 540 -25.30 -7.19 11.73
C LEU A 540 -26.46 -6.26 12.12
N ASP A 541 -26.11 -5.19 12.81
CA ASP A 541 -26.97 -4.05 13.08
C ASP A 541 -26.87 -3.06 11.91
N THR A 542 -28.02 -2.75 11.30
CA THR A 542 -28.09 -1.82 10.17
C THR A 542 -27.70 -0.39 10.52
N ALA A 543 -27.61 -0.03 11.81
CA ALA A 543 -27.10 1.27 12.25
C ALA A 543 -25.56 1.36 12.26
N GLN A 544 -24.86 0.23 12.10
CA GLN A 544 -23.41 0.14 12.20
C GLN A 544 -22.75 -0.16 10.83
N SER A 545 -21.43 0.00 10.78
CA SER A 545 -20.60 -0.41 9.65
C SER A 545 -19.65 -1.52 10.05
N TYR A 546 -19.31 -2.38 9.10
CA TYR A 546 -18.49 -3.57 9.32
C TYR A 546 -17.30 -3.59 8.37
N ASN A 547 -16.18 -4.09 8.85
CA ASN A 547 -15.00 -4.34 8.03
C ASN A 547 -15.30 -5.49 7.08
N PHE A 548 -15.09 -5.27 5.80
CA PHE A 548 -15.42 -6.18 4.72
C PHE A 548 -14.20 -6.42 3.83
N GLY A 549 -14.02 -7.67 3.44
CA GLY A 549 -13.12 -8.04 2.36
C GLY A 549 -13.52 -9.39 1.80
N PHE A 550 -12.97 -9.74 0.64
CA PHE A 550 -13.28 -11.00 -0.01
C PHE A 550 -12.12 -11.53 -0.82
N ALA A 551 -12.17 -12.83 -1.10
CA ALA A 551 -11.19 -13.57 -1.83
C ALA A 551 -11.87 -14.47 -2.86
N ILE A 552 -11.21 -14.61 -4.01
CA ILE A 552 -11.60 -15.51 -5.08
C ILE A 552 -10.46 -16.49 -5.30
N HIS A 553 -10.69 -17.75 -4.95
CA HIS A 553 -9.91 -18.86 -5.47
C HIS A 553 -10.40 -19.10 -6.89
N ASP A 554 -9.75 -18.48 -7.86
CA ASP A 554 -10.06 -18.61 -9.27
C ASP A 554 -9.24 -19.73 -9.92
N ASP A 555 -9.73 -20.28 -11.02
CA ASP A 555 -9.02 -21.26 -11.84
C ASP A 555 -8.47 -22.48 -11.06
N TYR A 556 -9.35 -23.11 -10.27
CA TYR A 556 -9.01 -24.28 -9.45
C TYR A 556 -7.87 -24.03 -8.45
N SER A 557 -7.61 -22.77 -8.09
CA SER A 557 -6.58 -22.44 -7.10
C SER A 557 -6.98 -22.84 -5.68
N ASN A 558 -5.98 -23.07 -4.84
CA ASN A 558 -6.15 -23.37 -3.42
C ASN A 558 -5.11 -22.67 -2.56
N GLY A 559 -5.27 -22.72 -1.24
CA GLY A 559 -4.29 -22.18 -0.30
C GLY A 559 -4.03 -20.69 -0.53
N ARG A 560 -2.75 -20.31 -0.55
CA ARG A 560 -2.29 -18.92 -0.79
C ARG A 560 -2.46 -18.44 -2.24
N PHE A 561 -2.80 -19.33 -3.18
CA PHE A 561 -2.80 -19.01 -4.62
C PHE A 561 -4.04 -18.24 -5.12
N HIS A 562 -4.81 -17.62 -4.21
CA HIS A 562 -6.05 -16.92 -4.51
C HIS A 562 -5.85 -15.42 -4.78
N HIS A 563 -6.87 -14.78 -5.32
CA HIS A 563 -6.95 -13.32 -5.38
C HIS A 563 -7.69 -12.79 -4.17
N VAL A 564 -7.25 -11.66 -3.63
CA VAL A 564 -7.81 -11.07 -2.41
C VAL A 564 -8.05 -9.57 -2.61
N SER A 565 -9.10 -9.06 -1.97
CA SER A 565 -9.43 -7.64 -1.95
C SER A 565 -8.57 -6.90 -0.91
N LEU A 566 -8.48 -5.58 -1.05
CA LEU A 566 -8.12 -4.73 0.10
C LEU A 566 -9.27 -4.72 1.13
N GLY A 567 -9.05 -4.10 2.29
CA GLY A 567 -10.10 -3.89 3.30
C GLY A 567 -11.02 -2.72 2.92
N TYR A 568 -12.33 -2.93 3.04
CA TYR A 568 -13.39 -1.95 2.76
C TYR A 568 -14.38 -1.90 3.93
N LYS A 569 -15.27 -0.91 3.96
CA LYS A 569 -16.42 -0.89 4.87
C LYS A 569 -17.71 -1.31 4.16
N LEU A 570 -18.47 -2.19 4.81
CA LEU A 570 -19.86 -2.50 4.52
C LEU A 570 -20.75 -1.70 5.47
N GLY A 571 -21.75 -1.00 4.94
CA GLY A 571 -22.78 -0.32 5.74
C GLY A 571 -24.13 -0.45 5.08
N PHE A 572 -25.18 -0.01 5.77
CA PHE A 572 -26.57 -0.18 5.36
C PHE A 572 -27.22 1.18 5.15
N ASP A 573 -27.77 1.41 3.95
CA ASP A 573 -28.34 2.69 3.52
C ASP A 573 -27.40 3.88 3.77
N ASN A 574 -26.09 3.64 3.74
CA ASN A 574 -25.04 4.60 4.00
C ASN A 574 -24.16 4.73 2.76
N ALA A 575 -24.31 5.83 2.01
CA ALA A 575 -23.54 6.07 0.80
C ALA A 575 -22.08 6.50 1.07
N ASP A 576 -21.71 6.76 2.32
CA ASP A 576 -20.37 7.24 2.69
C ASP A 576 -19.35 6.11 2.89
N VAL A 577 -19.80 4.87 2.98
CA VAL A 577 -18.95 3.68 3.01
C VAL A 577 -18.77 3.09 1.61
N GLU A 578 -17.70 2.31 1.42
CA GLU A 578 -17.34 1.81 0.09
C GLU A 578 -18.33 0.78 -0.46
N ILE A 579 -18.96 -0.02 0.42
CA ILE A 579 -20.00 -0.98 0.08
C ILE A 579 -21.28 -0.62 0.84
N ASN A 580 -22.22 -0.02 0.11
CA ASN A 580 -23.53 0.33 0.64
C ASN A 580 -24.54 -0.78 0.31
N ALA A 581 -25.00 -1.50 1.33
CA ALA A 581 -26.16 -2.35 1.22
C ALA A 581 -27.42 -1.48 1.17
N VAL A 582 -28.11 -1.46 0.04
CA VAL A 582 -29.35 -0.68 -0.13
C VAL A 582 -30.58 -1.50 0.22
N LYS A 583 -31.55 -0.88 0.88
CA LYS A 583 -32.82 -1.53 1.19
C LYS A 583 -33.59 -1.93 -0.08
N GLN A 584 -34.23 -3.10 -0.06
CA GLN A 584 -35.04 -3.62 -1.18
C GLN A 584 -36.50 -3.88 -0.80
#